data_AF-A0A932BE55-F1
#
_entry.id   AF-A0A932BE55-F1
#
_cell.length_a   1.000
_cell.length_b   1.000
_cell.length_c   1.000
_cell.angle_alpha   90.00
_cell.angle_beta   90.00
_cell.angle_gamma   90.00
#
_symmetry.space_group_name_H-M   'P 1'
#
loop_
_entity.id
_entity.type
_entity.pdbx_description
1 polymer ?
#
loop_
_entity_poly.entity_id
_entity_poly.type
_entity_poly.pdbx_seq_one_letter_code
_entity_poly.pdbx_strand_id
1 'polypeptide(L)'
;MKRTLLIFALTVSSAAWAQHDHGMPASGGMRGAQGMQGHDAMPMEQPRLFDGEVRGVDRDSGKVTLQHESIAVLNIPAMTMAYPVKDASMLDQLKPGDKVRFAAVQQGRVLLITKIVPAN
;
A
#
# COMPACT_ATOMS: atom_id res chain seq x y z
N MET A 1 24.93 13.75 -13.28
CA MET A 1 24.97 15.03 -14.03
C MET A 1 23.85 15.91 -13.49
N LYS A 2 24.19 17.16 -13.19
CA LYS A 2 23.45 18.08 -12.32
C LYS A 2 22.44 18.86 -13.17
N ARG A 3 21.16 18.87 -12.81
CA ARG A 3 20.16 19.79 -13.40
C ARG A 3 19.34 20.41 -12.28
N THR A 4 19.74 21.63 -11.94
CA THR A 4 19.11 22.57 -11.02
C THR A 4 18.32 23.59 -11.85
N LEU A 5 17.03 23.77 -11.57
CA LEU A 5 16.21 24.95 -11.95
C LEU A 5 14.86 24.82 -11.18
N LEU A 6 14.58 25.66 -10.15
CA LEU A 6 13.75 26.89 -10.18
C LEU A 6 12.30 26.58 -10.65
N ILE A 7 11.19 26.92 -9.99
CA ILE A 7 10.74 28.26 -9.52
C ILE A 7 9.65 28.11 -8.41
N PHE A 8 9.68 29.07 -7.48
CA PHE A 8 8.68 29.56 -6.51
C PHE A 8 7.19 29.59 -6.96
N ALA A 9 6.25 29.27 -6.06
CA ALA A 9 4.98 30.03 -5.90
C ALA A 9 4.24 29.60 -4.62
N LEU A 10 4.52 30.33 -3.54
CA LEU A 10 3.74 30.32 -2.30
C LEU A 10 2.46 31.14 -2.54
N THR A 11 1.29 30.55 -2.31
CA THR A 11 0.03 31.31 -2.19
C THR A 11 -0.55 31.09 -0.80
N VAL A 12 -0.91 32.20 -0.17
CA VAL A 12 -1.41 32.38 1.20
C VAL A 12 -2.86 32.85 1.13
N SER A 13 -3.61 32.63 2.22
CA SER A 13 -4.93 33.20 2.59
C SER A 13 -6.10 32.22 2.41
N SER A 14 -7.10 32.13 3.29
CA SER A 14 -7.41 32.80 4.56
C SER A 14 -8.56 32.08 5.26
N ALA A 15 -8.81 32.48 6.51
CA ALA A 15 -9.63 31.89 7.55
C ALA A 15 -11.18 32.04 7.44
N ALA A 16 -11.83 31.44 8.44
CA ALA A 16 -13.21 31.67 8.95
C ALA A 16 -14.33 30.91 8.19
N TRP A 17 -15.33 30.27 8.81
CA TRP A 17 -16.22 30.64 9.93
C TRP A 17 -16.80 29.35 10.59
N ALA A 18 -16.82 29.24 11.92
CA ALA A 18 -17.96 29.51 12.84
C ALA A 18 -19.11 28.47 12.86
N GLN A 19 -19.21 27.80 14.01
CA GLN A 19 -20.41 27.45 14.80
C GLN A 19 -21.62 26.79 14.12
N HIS A 20 -21.92 25.55 14.53
CA HIS A 20 -23.29 25.18 14.87
C HIS A 20 -23.33 24.37 16.16
N ASP A 21 -23.86 25.02 17.19
CA ASP A 21 -24.25 24.48 18.47
C ASP A 21 -25.74 24.12 18.35
N HIS A 22 -26.13 22.86 18.52
CA HIS A 22 -27.52 22.49 18.81
C HIS A 22 -27.59 21.10 19.47
N GLY A 23 -27.75 21.11 20.80
CA GLY A 23 -28.94 20.52 21.40
C GLY A 23 -28.88 19.09 21.94
N MET A 24 -29.19 19.02 23.24
CA MET A 24 -29.85 17.95 24.01
C MET A 24 -28.97 16.96 24.82
N PRO A 25 -28.82 17.19 26.14
CA PRO A 25 -28.48 16.13 27.09
C PRO A 25 -29.77 15.43 27.56
N ALA A 26 -30.04 14.24 27.03
CA ALA A 26 -31.06 13.35 27.58
C ALA A 26 -30.39 12.33 28.51
N SER A 27 -30.54 12.60 29.81
CA SER A 27 -30.30 11.67 30.91
C SER A 27 -31.23 10.45 30.83
N GLY A 28 -30.65 9.24 30.82
CA GLY A 28 -31.38 7.99 30.96
C GLY A 28 -30.39 6.86 31.27
N GLY A 29 -30.35 6.41 32.52
CA GLY A 29 -29.38 5.42 32.99
C GLY A 29 -29.72 3.98 32.61
N MET A 30 -28.70 3.12 32.66
CA MET A 30 -28.73 1.72 33.11
C MET A 30 -27.29 1.18 32.94
N ARG A 31 -26.50 1.05 34.02
CA ARG A 31 -26.30 -0.19 34.80
C ARG A 31 -25.88 -1.38 33.93
N GLY A 32 -24.57 -1.64 33.89
CA GLY A 32 -23.99 -2.86 33.32
C GLY A 32 -22.49 -2.88 33.54
N ALA A 33 -22.06 -3.57 34.60
CA ALA A 33 -20.68 -3.95 34.80
C ALA A 33 -20.22 -4.90 33.68
N GLN A 34 -19.06 -4.68 33.07
CA GLN A 34 -18.15 -5.78 32.70
C GLN A 34 -16.83 -5.28 32.14
N GLY A 35 -15.73 -5.85 32.63
CA GLY A 35 -14.59 -6.18 31.78
C GLY A 35 -13.55 -5.09 31.56
N MET A 36 -12.61 -5.02 32.50
CA MET A 36 -11.20 -4.81 32.15
C MET A 36 -10.80 -5.86 31.09
N GLN A 37 -10.24 -5.45 29.95
CA GLN A 37 -9.15 -6.11 29.19
C GLN A 37 -9.27 -5.87 27.68
N GLY A 38 -8.17 -5.39 27.11
CA GLY A 38 -7.96 -5.39 25.66
C GLY A 38 -7.66 -4.00 25.13
N HIS A 39 -6.37 -3.64 25.12
CA HIS A 39 -5.89 -2.81 24.01
C HIS A 39 -6.13 -3.67 22.76
N ASP A 40 -7.28 -3.50 22.12
CA ASP A 40 -7.47 -3.97 20.75
C ASP A 40 -6.47 -3.18 19.91
N ALA A 41 -5.29 -3.76 19.77
CA ALA A 41 -4.35 -3.39 18.74
C ALA A 41 -5.17 -3.40 17.45
N MET A 42 -5.45 -2.20 16.94
CA MET A 42 -6.14 -2.02 15.67
C MET A 42 -5.51 -2.98 14.68
N PRO A 43 -6.30 -3.79 13.94
CA PRO A 43 -5.73 -4.72 12.98
C PRO A 43 -4.83 -3.92 12.05
N MET A 44 -3.51 -4.07 12.18
CA MET A 44 -2.60 -3.61 11.14
C MET A 44 -3.03 -4.40 9.92
N GLU A 45 -3.71 -3.74 9.01
CA GLU A 45 -4.22 -4.30 7.77
C GLU A 45 -3.02 -4.91 7.04
N GLN A 46 -2.85 -6.23 7.19
CA GLN A 46 -1.69 -6.90 6.63
C GLN A 46 -1.78 -6.72 5.13
N PRO A 47 -0.70 -6.22 4.47
CA PRO A 47 -0.75 -5.96 3.04
C PRO A 47 -1.14 -7.26 2.34
N ARG A 48 -2.25 -7.23 1.59
CA ARG A 48 -2.71 -8.40 0.82
C ARG A 48 -1.57 -8.82 -0.10
N LEU A 49 -1.13 -10.06 0.07
CA LEU A 49 -0.12 -10.66 -0.78
C LEU A 49 -0.81 -11.39 -1.92
N PHE A 50 -0.28 -11.22 -3.13
CA PHE A 50 -0.71 -11.88 -4.35
C PHE A 50 0.35 -12.88 -4.78
N ASP A 51 -0.09 -14.04 -5.25
CA ASP A 51 0.81 -15.06 -5.79
C ASP A 51 1.30 -14.69 -7.19
N GLY A 52 2.56 -15.00 -7.45
CA GLY A 52 3.16 -14.88 -8.77
C GLY A 52 4.43 -15.69 -8.92
N GLU A 53 4.93 -15.73 -10.15
CA GLU A 53 6.16 -16.38 -10.55
C GLU A 53 7.10 -15.33 -11.18
N VAL A 54 8.35 -15.31 -10.75
CA VAL A 54 9.37 -14.44 -11.32
C VAL A 54 9.70 -14.94 -12.72
N ARG A 55 9.43 -14.10 -13.73
CA ARG A 55 9.81 -14.36 -15.13
C ARG A 55 11.14 -13.70 -15.49
N GLY A 56 11.50 -12.61 -14.82
CA GLY A 56 12.74 -11.88 -15.06
C GLY A 56 13.02 -10.83 -13.99
N VAL A 57 14.28 -10.45 -13.85
CA VAL A 57 14.73 -9.44 -12.87
C VAL A 57 15.63 -8.44 -13.60
N ASP A 58 15.26 -7.17 -13.57
CA ASP A 58 16.00 -6.06 -14.18
C ASP A 58 16.51 -5.15 -13.06
N ARG A 59 17.78 -5.35 -12.67
CA ARG A 59 18.40 -4.63 -11.56
C ARG A 59 18.79 -3.21 -11.95
N ASP A 60 19.11 -2.98 -13.22
CA ASP A 60 19.50 -1.67 -13.74
C ASP A 60 18.35 -0.66 -13.69
N SER A 61 17.12 -1.10 -13.96
CA SER A 61 15.92 -0.26 -13.93
C SER A 61 15.08 -0.41 -12.65
N GLY A 62 15.47 -1.31 -11.74
CA GLY A 62 14.75 -1.55 -10.48
C GLY A 62 13.37 -2.17 -10.69
N LYS A 63 13.26 -3.14 -11.61
CA LYS A 63 12.00 -3.79 -11.99
C LYS A 63 12.09 -5.30 -11.91
N VAL A 64 10.95 -5.92 -11.59
CA VAL A 64 10.78 -7.37 -11.62
C VAL A 64 9.64 -7.71 -12.57
N THR A 65 9.87 -8.65 -13.48
CA THR A 65 8.84 -9.20 -14.35
C THR A 65 8.21 -10.38 -13.62
N LEU A 66 6.95 -10.23 -13.24
CA LEU A 66 6.17 -11.23 -12.54
C LEU A 66 5.03 -11.70 -13.43
N GLN A 67 4.87 -13.00 -13.55
CA GLN A 67 3.60 -13.59 -13.94
C GLN A 67 2.77 -13.71 -12.68
N HIS A 68 1.71 -12.92 -12.57
CA HIS A 68 0.80 -13.04 -11.45
C HIS A 68 -0.41 -13.87 -11.84
N GLU A 69 -1.01 -14.53 -10.86
CA GLU A 69 -2.28 -15.22 -11.04
C GLU A 69 -3.44 -14.21 -11.13
N SER A 70 -4.66 -14.71 -11.35
CA SER A 70 -5.84 -13.85 -11.38
C SER A 70 -6.04 -13.15 -10.03
N ILE A 71 -5.98 -11.82 -10.02
CA ILE A 71 -6.19 -11.00 -8.83
C ILE A 71 -7.62 -10.45 -8.88
N ALA A 72 -8.57 -11.23 -8.36
CA ALA A 72 -9.99 -10.87 -8.37
C ALA A 72 -10.29 -9.51 -7.70
N VAL A 73 -9.58 -9.18 -6.61
CA VAL A 73 -9.79 -7.92 -5.86
C VAL A 73 -9.37 -6.68 -6.65
N LEU A 74 -8.48 -6.83 -7.64
CA LEU A 74 -8.05 -5.75 -8.52
C LEU A 74 -8.63 -5.89 -9.94
N ASN A 75 -9.46 -6.91 -10.19
CA ASN A 75 -10.00 -7.26 -11.50
C ASN A 75 -8.92 -7.39 -12.60
N ILE A 76 -7.75 -7.91 -12.24
CA ILE A 76 -6.63 -8.14 -13.16
C ILE A 76 -6.54 -9.64 -13.48
N PRO A 77 -6.66 -10.08 -14.74
CA PRO A 77 -6.51 -11.48 -15.11
C PRO A 77 -5.04 -11.93 -14.98
N ALA A 78 -4.81 -13.25 -14.95
CA ALA A 78 -3.46 -13.79 -14.91
C ALA A 78 -2.64 -13.30 -16.12
N MET A 79 -1.57 -12.55 -15.88
CA MET A 79 -0.73 -11.98 -16.93
C MET A 79 0.70 -11.76 -16.43
N THR A 80 1.61 -11.55 -17.37
CA THR A 80 3.02 -11.25 -17.10
C THR A 80 3.26 -9.76 -17.29
N MET A 81 3.66 -9.06 -16.22
CA MET A 81 3.96 -7.64 -16.26
C MET A 81 5.25 -7.31 -15.51
N ALA A 82 5.91 -6.22 -15.93
CA ALA A 82 7.08 -5.67 -15.27
C ALA A 82 6.63 -4.62 -14.24
N TYR A 83 6.95 -4.88 -12.98
CA TYR A 83 6.60 -4.03 -11.85
C TYR A 83 7.86 -3.37 -11.29
N PRO A 84 7.88 -2.04 -11.08
CA PRO A 84 8.93 -1.42 -10.29
C PRO A 84 8.84 -1.89 -8.83
N VAL A 85 10.00 -2.04 -8.20
CA VAL A 85 10.09 -2.30 -6.77
C VAL A 85 10.38 -1.02 -6.00
N LYS A 86 9.85 -0.91 -4.78
CA LYS A 86 10.16 0.20 -3.87
C LYS A 86 11.63 0.20 -3.46
N ASP A 87 12.21 -0.98 -3.29
CA ASP A 87 13.59 -1.17 -2.85
C ASP A 87 14.30 -2.16 -3.77
N ALA A 88 15.42 -1.74 -4.37
CA ALA A 88 16.15 -2.54 -5.35
C ALA A 88 16.78 -3.79 -4.72
N SER A 89 17.10 -3.79 -3.42
CA SER A 89 17.69 -4.94 -2.74
C SER A 89 16.70 -6.11 -2.62
N MET A 90 15.40 -5.86 -2.82
CA MET A 90 14.41 -6.94 -2.95
C MET A 90 14.69 -7.85 -4.16
N LEU A 91 15.37 -7.34 -5.20
CA LEU A 91 15.66 -8.07 -6.44
C LEU A 91 16.85 -9.04 -6.29
N ASP A 92 17.72 -8.84 -5.31
CA ASP A 92 18.93 -9.65 -5.13
C ASP A 92 18.61 -11.10 -4.73
N GLN A 93 17.48 -11.31 -4.08
CA GLN A 93 17.03 -12.62 -3.61
C GLN A 93 16.14 -13.35 -4.63
N LEU A 94 15.85 -12.73 -5.78
CA LEU A 94 14.94 -13.25 -6.79
C LEU A 94 15.69 -13.80 -7.99
N LYS A 95 15.21 -14.94 -8.49
CA LYS A 95 15.65 -15.54 -9.75
C LYS A 95 14.45 -15.93 -10.61
N PRO A 96 14.59 -15.96 -11.95
CA PRO A 96 13.55 -16.49 -12.83
C PRO A 96 13.15 -17.92 -12.42
N GLY A 97 11.85 -18.20 -12.42
CA GLY A 97 11.24 -19.46 -11.98
C GLY A 97 10.82 -19.47 -10.50
N ASP A 98 11.19 -18.47 -9.70
CA ASP A 98 10.77 -18.44 -8.30
C ASP A 98 9.29 -18.12 -8.13
N LYS A 99 8.62 -18.94 -7.33
CA LYS A 99 7.27 -18.61 -6.84
C LYS A 99 7.41 -17.62 -5.69
N VAL A 100 6.65 -16.54 -5.76
CA VAL A 100 6.69 -15.43 -4.82
C VAL A 100 5.29 -14.98 -4.45
N ARG A 101 5.19 -14.35 -3.28
CA ARG A 101 4.03 -13.61 -2.82
C ARG A 101 4.42 -12.15 -2.70
N PHE A 102 3.67 -11.26 -3.32
CA PHE A 102 4.01 -9.84 -3.39
C PHE A 102 2.84 -8.93 -2.99
N ALA A 103 3.15 -7.81 -2.34
CA ALA A 103 2.22 -6.71 -2.15
C ALA A 103 2.57 -5.58 -3.11
N ALA A 104 1.56 -5.04 -3.77
CA ALA A 104 1.69 -3.88 -4.64
C ALA A 104 0.75 -2.76 -4.18
N VAL A 105 1.19 -1.52 -4.36
CA VAL A 105 0.34 -0.34 -4.20
C VAL A 105 0.19 0.36 -5.54
N GLN A 106 -1.02 0.79 -5.87
CA GLN A 106 -1.26 1.54 -7.10
C GLN A 106 -0.83 3.00 -6.91
N GLN A 107 0.18 3.43 -7.67
CA GLN A 107 0.65 4.82 -7.73
C GLN A 107 0.29 5.39 -9.11
N GLY A 108 -0.87 6.04 -9.19
CA GLY A 108 -1.43 6.52 -10.45
C GLY A 108 -1.75 5.36 -11.40
N ARG A 109 -0.98 5.25 -12.49
CA ARG A 109 -1.14 4.18 -13.50
C ARG A 109 -0.17 3.01 -13.31
N VAL A 110 0.69 3.04 -12.30
CA VAL A 110 1.75 2.04 -12.09
C VAL A 110 1.50 1.29 -10.78
N LEU A 111 1.72 -0.02 -10.78
CA LEU A 111 1.72 -0.86 -9.58
C LEU A 111 3.15 -0.96 -9.03
N LEU A 112 3.40 -0.37 -7.86
CA LEU A 112 4.69 -0.41 -7.19
C LEU A 112 4.72 -1.55 -6.18
N ILE A 113 5.68 -2.46 -6.31
CA ILE A 113 5.87 -3.56 -5.35
C ILE A 113 6.48 -2.99 -4.07
N THR A 114 5.77 -3.13 -2.96
CA THR A 114 6.23 -2.67 -1.64
C THR A 114 6.76 -3.81 -0.78
N LYS A 115 6.42 -5.05 -1.12
CA LYS A 115 6.89 -6.24 -0.42
C LYS A 115 6.90 -7.41 -1.39
N ILE A 116 7.93 -8.23 -1.33
CA ILE A 116 8.01 -9.50 -2.04
C ILE A 116 8.68 -10.52 -1.14
N VAL A 117 8.11 -11.71 -1.07
CA VAL A 117 8.62 -12.83 -0.27
C VAL A 117 8.50 -14.12 -1.07
N PRO A 118 9.40 -15.10 -0.89
CA PRO A 118 9.23 -16.42 -1.50
C PRO A 118 7.90 -17.08 -1.09
N ALA A 119 7.24 -17.74 -2.05
CA ALA A 119 6.10 -18.61 -1.79
C ALA A 119 6.66 -20.00 -1.46
N ASN A 120 6.78 -20.29 -0.17
CA ASN A 120 7.27 -21.56 0.36
C ASN A 120 6.18 -22.63 0.37
#